data_AF-A0A954CIU5-F1
#
_entry.id   AF-A0A954CIU5-F1
#
_cell.length_a   1.000
_cell.length_b   1.000
_cell.length_c   1.000
_cell.angle_alpha   90.00
_cell.angle_beta   90.00
_cell.angle_gamma   90.00
#
_symmetry.space_group_name_H-M   'P 1'
#
loop_
_entity.id
_entity.type
_entity.pdbx_description
1 polymer ?
#
loop_
_entity_poly.entity_id
_entity_poly.type
_entity_poly.pdbx_seq_one_letter_code
_entity_poly.pdbx_strand_id
1 'polypeptide(L)'
;DETDSGLDIDALKTVADGVNTMRKPERAFLLVTHYQRLLNYIEPDQVHVLLDGRIVKSGGKDLALQLEDKGYAWLEQEATAS
;
A
#
# COMPACT_ATOMS: atom_id res chain seq x y z
N ASP A 1 -11.44 -14.55 6.30
CA ASP A 1 -11.03 -15.70 7.12
C ASP A 1 -9.73 -16.18 6.53
N GLU A 2 -8.60 -15.73 7.09
CA GLU A 2 -7.27 -16.23 6.72
C GLU A 2 -6.42 -16.34 7.99
N THR A 3 -5.74 -17.47 8.08
CA THR A 3 -5.04 -18.01 9.25
C THR A 3 -3.56 -17.60 9.26
N ASP A 4 -3.25 -16.36 8.88
CA ASP A 4 -1.87 -15.87 8.71
C ASP A 4 -1.32 -15.17 9.96
N SER A 5 -1.59 -15.76 11.13
CA SER A 5 -1.40 -15.13 12.43
C SER A 5 0.04 -15.06 12.94
N GLY A 6 1.06 -15.34 12.12
CA GLY A 6 2.47 -15.21 12.55
C GLY A 6 3.55 -15.29 11.47
N LEU A 7 3.36 -16.05 10.39
CA LEU A 7 4.37 -16.21 9.32
C LEU A 7 4.55 -14.94 8.48
N ASP A 8 3.47 -14.19 8.29
CA ASP A 8 3.48 -12.98 7.46
C ASP A 8 4.28 -11.83 8.07
N ILE A 9 4.34 -11.70 9.41
CA ILE A 9 5.03 -10.55 10.02
C ILE A 9 6.54 -10.60 9.74
N ASP A 10 7.15 -11.77 9.88
CA ASP A 10 8.60 -11.92 9.68
C ASP A 10 8.96 -11.89 8.18
N ALA A 11 8.09 -12.43 7.32
CA ALA A 11 8.24 -12.33 5.87
C ALA A 11 8.12 -10.86 5.40
N LEU A 12 7.13 -10.12 5.89
CA LEU A 12 6.93 -8.70 5.57
C LEU A 12 8.13 -7.86 6.04
N LYS A 13 8.67 -8.13 7.23
CA LYS A 13 9.91 -7.48 7.72
C LYS A 13 11.09 -7.76 6.81
N THR A 14 11.30 -9.01 6.42
CA THR A 14 12.41 -9.39 5.53
C THR A 14 12.30 -8.68 4.17
N VAL A 15 11.10 -8.60 3.60
CA VAL A 15 10.85 -7.87 2.34
C VAL A 15 11.10 -6.37 2.54
N ALA A 16 10.60 -5.79 3.63
CA ALA A 16 10.80 -4.38 3.94
C ALA A 16 12.28 -4.02 4.12
N ASP A 17 13.03 -4.83 4.86
CA ASP A 17 14.47 -4.64 5.06
C ASP A 17 15.22 -4.70 3.73
N GLY A 18 14.83 -5.64 2.85
CA GLY A 18 15.37 -5.74 1.49
C GLY A 18 15.12 -4.47 0.67
N VAL A 19 13.87 -4.00 0.63
CA VAL A 19 13.49 -2.77 -0.10
C VAL A 19 14.24 -1.56 0.46
N ASN A 20 14.24 -1.39 1.77
CA ASN A 20 14.87 -0.26 2.44
C ASN A 20 16.40 -0.23 2.24
N THR A 21 17.06 -1.39 2.29
CA THR A 21 18.50 -1.51 2.02
C THR A 21 18.84 -1.20 0.57
N MET A 22 17.92 -1.48 -0.35
CA MET A 22 18.11 -1.27 -1.78
C MET A 22 17.65 0.10 -2.28
N ARG A 23 16.99 0.93 -1.45
CA ARG A 23 16.58 2.31 -1.80
C ARG A 23 17.78 3.16 -2.22
N LYS A 24 17.74 3.67 -3.45
CA LYS A 24 18.74 4.58 -4.03
C LYS A 24 18.07 5.46 -5.10
N PRO A 25 18.60 6.67 -5.40
CA PRO A 25 18.02 7.56 -6.42
C PRO A 25 17.87 6.91 -7.82
N GLU A 26 18.69 5.93 -8.16
CA GLU A 26 18.69 5.25 -9.46
C GLU A 26 17.76 4.03 -9.52
N ARG A 27 17.00 3.76 -8.45
CA ARG A 27 16.09 2.60 -8.36
C ARG A 27 14.70 3.01 -7.93
N ALA A 28 13.71 2.46 -8.61
CA ALA A 28 12.31 2.57 -8.25
C ALA A 28 11.77 1.21 -7.78
N PHE A 29 10.84 1.25 -6.84
CA PHE A 29 10.10 0.08 -6.36
C PHE A 29 8.61 0.31 -6.59
N LEU A 30 7.94 -0.68 -7.18
CA LEU A 30 6.49 -0.73 -7.23
C LEU A 30 6.04 -1.86 -6.32
N LEU A 31 5.37 -1.50 -5.24
CA LEU A 31 4.79 -2.45 -4.31
C LEU A 31 3.29 -2.52 -4.53
N VAL A 32 2.79 -3.73 -4.82
CA VAL A 32 1.36 -4.02 -4.93
C VAL A 32 0.95 -4.79 -3.70
N THR A 33 0.07 -4.22 -2.89
CA THR A 33 -0.41 -4.84 -1.65
C THR A 33 -1.87 -4.46 -1.39
N HIS A 34 -2.64 -5.42 -0.89
CA HIS A 34 -3.93 -5.17 -0.25
C HIS A 34 -3.79 -5.00 1.28
N TYR A 35 -2.63 -5.37 1.84
CA TYR A 35 -2.31 -5.22 3.26
C TYR A 35 -1.61 -3.89 3.53
N GLN A 36 -2.25 -3.03 4.33
CA GLN A 36 -1.66 -1.78 4.82
C GLN A 36 -0.52 -2.00 5.82
N ARG A 37 -0.42 -3.20 6.43
CA ARG A 37 0.63 -3.56 7.38
C ARG A 37 2.05 -3.38 6.83
N LEU A 38 2.25 -3.56 5.53
CA LEU A 38 3.56 -3.39 4.91
C LEU A 38 4.01 -1.91 4.90
N LEU A 39 3.05 -0.98 4.91
CA LEU A 39 3.30 0.45 4.96
C LEU A 39 3.79 0.92 6.34
N ASN A 40 3.66 0.07 7.37
CA ASN A 40 4.30 0.30 8.67
C ASN A 40 5.82 0.06 8.64
N TYR A 41 6.32 -0.67 7.64
CA TYR A 41 7.74 -1.02 7.52
C TYR A 41 8.43 -0.35 6.31
N ILE A 42 7.65 0.07 5.31
CA ILE A 42 8.13 0.77 4.13
C ILE A 42 7.33 2.05 3.98
N GLU A 43 7.99 3.20 4.10
CA GLU A 43 7.37 4.50 3.80
C GLU A 43 7.33 4.69 2.28
N PRO A 44 6.14 4.77 1.65
CA PRO A 44 6.03 5.00 0.22
C PRO A 44 6.20 6.49 -0.09
N ASP A 45 6.85 6.79 -1.22
CA ASP A 45 6.90 8.16 -1.75
C ASP A 45 5.55 8.56 -2.37
N GLN A 46 4.87 7.59 -3.00
CA GLN A 46 3.56 7.76 -3.62
C GLN A 46 2.70 6.50 -3.43
N VAL A 47 1.41 6.70 -3.20
CA VAL A 47 0.38 5.68 -3.06
C VAL A 47 -0.64 5.86 -4.17
N HIS A 48 -1.00 4.76 -4.84
CA HIS A 48 -2.04 4.72 -5.86
C HIS A 48 -3.10 3.69 -5.47
N VAL A 49 -4.38 4.07 -5.58
CA VAL A 49 -5.49 3.15 -5.34
C VAL A 49 -6.05 2.70 -6.69
N LEU A 50 -6.00 1.38 -6.92
CA LEU A 50 -6.55 0.73 -8.09
C LEU A 50 -7.94 0.18 -7.75
N LEU A 51 -8.95 0.60 -8.51
CA LEU A 51 -10.33 0.11 -8.43
C LEU A 51 -10.86 -0.09 -9.86
N ASP A 52 -11.54 -1.21 -10.12
CA ASP A 52 -12.08 -1.55 -11.45
C ASP A 52 -11.08 -1.39 -12.61
N GLY A 53 -9.82 -1.78 -12.37
CA GLY A 53 -8.75 -1.71 -13.35
C GLY A 53 -8.23 -0.31 -13.66
N ARG A 54 -8.62 0.71 -12.87
CA ARG A 54 -8.19 2.10 -13.04
C ARG A 54 -7.62 2.67 -11.75
N ILE A 55 -6.65 3.58 -11.88
CA ILE A 55 -6.18 4.35 -10.72
C ILE A 55 -7.23 5.42 -10.43
N VAL A 56 -7.95 5.26 -9.33
CA VAL A 56 -9.04 6.18 -8.95
C VAL A 56 -8.56 7.28 -8.02
N LYS A 57 -7.46 7.06 -7.29
CA LYS A 57 -6.83 8.07 -6.45
C LYS A 57 -5.34 7.88 -6.32
N SER A 58 -4.61 8.97 -6.19
CA SER A 58 -3.17 9.00 -5.93
C SER A 58 -2.86 10.01 -4.83
N GLY A 59 -1.86 9.74 -4.01
CA GLY A 59 -1.48 10.62 -2.90
C GLY A 59 -0.17 10.19 -2.25
N GLY A 60 0.22 10.87 -1.18
CA GLY A 60 1.33 10.44 -0.32
C GLY A 60 0.87 9.38 0.70
N LYS A 61 1.73 9.11 1.70
CA LYS A 61 1.43 8.17 2.79
C LYS A 61 0.10 8.42 3.52
N ASP A 62 -0.34 9.68 3.61
CA ASP A 62 -1.60 10.02 4.27
C ASP A 62 -2.82 9.37 3.58
N LEU A 63 -2.72 9.09 2.27
CA LEU A 63 -3.76 8.35 1.56
C LEU A 63 -3.88 6.92 2.09
N ALA A 64 -2.77 6.28 2.40
CA ALA A 64 -2.78 4.95 2.99
C ALA A 64 -3.41 4.94 4.39
N LEU A 65 -3.08 5.93 5.23
CA LEU A 65 -3.68 6.07 6.55
C LEU A 65 -5.19 6.31 6.48
N GLN A 66 -5.65 7.10 5.51
CA GLN A 66 -7.09 7.32 5.29
C GLN A 66 -7.82 6.06 4.83
N LEU A 67 -7.17 5.23 4.02
CA LEU A 67 -7.71 3.92 3.61
C LEU A 67 -7.81 2.96 4.80
N GLU A 68 -6.90 3.05 5.77
CA GLU A 68 -6.94 2.23 6.99
C GLU A 68 -8.11 2.63 7.88
N ASP A 69 -8.29 3.93 8.08
CA ASP A 69 -9.34 4.48 8.93
C ASP A 69 -10.75 4.31 8.33
N LYS A 70 -10.90 4.59 7.04
CA LYS A 70 -12.22 4.70 6.37
C LYS A 70 -12.56 3.51 5.47
N GLY A 71 -11.63 2.59 5.24
CA GLY A 71 -11.75 1.56 4.21
C GLY A 71 -11.77 2.15 2.80
N TYR A 72 -12.26 1.36 1.83
CA TYR A 72 -12.28 1.72 0.40
C TYR A 72 -13.60 2.33 -0.08
N ALA A 73 -14.68 2.25 0.70
CA ALA A 73 -16.04 2.58 0.26
C ALA A 73 -16.22 4.03 -0.25
N TRP A 74 -15.47 4.98 0.32
CA TRP A 74 -15.54 6.39 -0.09
C TRP A 74 -14.89 6.66 -1.45
N LEU A 75 -14.08 5.73 -1.97
CA LEU A 75 -13.44 5.84 -3.29
C LEU A 75 -14.32 5.34 -4.43
N GLU A 76 -15.25 4.41 -4.15
CA GLU A 76 -16.22 3.94 -5.14
C GLU A 76 -17.08 5.11 -5.66
N GLN A 77 -17.40 6.06 -4.78
CA GLN A 77 -18.15 7.27 -5.13
C GLN A 77 -17.38 8.22 -6.07
N GLU A 78 -16.05 8.34 -5.89
CA GLU A 78 -15.20 9.16 -6.77
C GLU A 78 -15.00 8.48 -8.14
N ALA A 79 -14.87 7.15 -8.18
CA ALA A 79 -14.69 6.39 -9.41
C ALA A 79 -15.91 6.46 -10.34
N THR A 80 -17.11 6.54 -9.76
CA THR A 80 -18.37 6.61 -10.53
C THR A 80 -18.70 8.04 -11.00
N ALA A 81 -17.99 9.05 -10.48
CA ALA A 81 -18.21 10.46 -10.82
C ALA A 81 -17.36 10.97 -12.00
N SER A 82 -16.57 10.09 -12.64
CA SER A 82 -15.68 10.40 -13.78
C SER A 82 -16.15 9.84 -15.11
#